data_AF-A0AAW2IS67-F1
#
_entry.id   AF-A0AAW2IS67-F1
#
_cell.length_a   1.000
_cell.length_b   1.000
_cell.length_c   1.000
_cell.angle_alpha   90.00
_cell.angle_beta   90.00
_cell.angle_gamma   90.00
#
_symmetry.space_group_name_H-M   'P 1'
#
loop_
_entity.id
_entity.type
_entity.pdbx_description
1 polymer ?
#
loop_
_entity_poly.entity_id
_entity_poly.type
_entity_poly.pdbx_seq_one_letter_code
_entity_poly.pdbx_strand_id
1 'polypeptide(L)'
;MDVLKPSTYSWDAFLWALELRFGPFSFDNPQAALFKLRQHGFVADYQVEFEHLYNQVLGLPLEAMFNCFISGLSSDIQQELAVFRPSSISQAIGLAKLLESKFHPPCRFLIVAVGDSYFSFPSSASALLPFLFSP
;
A
#
# COMPACT_ATOMS: atom_id res chain seq x y z
N MET A 1 31.71 -10.52 29.98
CA MET A 1 30.73 -11.23 29.13
C MET A 1 31.15 -10.95 27.71
N ASP A 2 32.19 -11.65 27.27
CA ASP A 2 32.77 -11.49 25.95
C ASP A 2 31.90 -12.23 24.95
N VAL A 3 31.21 -11.46 24.12
CA VAL A 3 30.45 -11.94 22.98
C VAL A 3 31.43 -12.69 22.08
N LEU A 4 31.20 -14.00 21.95
CA LEU A 4 31.96 -14.89 21.10
C LEU A 4 32.02 -14.32 19.68
N LYS A 5 33.16 -13.73 19.31
CA LYS A 5 33.56 -13.58 17.90
C LYS A 5 33.60 -14.99 17.32
N PRO A 6 32.82 -15.33 16.28
CA PRO A 6 32.98 -16.60 15.61
C PRO A 6 34.38 -16.64 14.98
N SER A 7 35.30 -17.36 15.60
CA SER A 7 36.65 -17.61 15.13
C SER A 7 36.62 -18.77 14.14
N THR A 8 35.96 -18.61 12.98
CA THR A 8 36.01 -19.58 11.89
C THR A 8 35.84 -18.86 10.55
N TYR A 9 36.68 -19.23 9.58
CA TYR A 9 36.70 -18.71 8.22
C TYR A 9 35.47 -19.21 7.43
N SER A 10 34.26 -18.81 7.81
CA SER A 10 33.04 -19.14 7.08
C SER A 10 32.74 -18.07 6.04
N TRP A 11 32.13 -18.50 4.93
CA TRP A 11 31.62 -17.59 3.90
C TRP A 11 30.64 -16.57 4.49
N ASP A 12 29.82 -16.98 5.47
CA ASP A 12 28.89 -16.11 6.17
C ASP A 12 29.60 -15.02 7.01
N ALA A 13 30.69 -15.37 7.70
CA ALA A 13 31.48 -14.41 8.46
C ALA A 13 32.20 -13.40 7.54
N PHE A 14 32.65 -13.86 6.37
CA PHE A 14 33.24 -13.00 5.35
C PHE A 14 32.21 -12.05 4.73
N LEU A 15 31.04 -12.55 4.33
CA LEU A 15 29.95 -11.74 3.81
C LEU A 15 29.50 -10.69 4.82
N TRP A 16 29.35 -11.07 6.09
CA TRP A 16 29.00 -10.13 7.16
C TRP A 16 30.06 -9.04 7.36
N ALA A 17 31.35 -9.41 7.36
CA ALA A 17 32.44 -8.44 7.46
C ALA A 17 32.54 -7.52 6.22
N LEU A 18 32.18 -8.03 5.04
CA LEU A 18 32.17 -7.28 3.79
C LEU A 18 30.99 -6.31 3.74
N GLU A 19 29.80 -6.74 4.15
CA GLU A 19 28.60 -5.93 4.30
C GLU A 19 28.79 -4.83 5.36
N LEU A 20 29.42 -5.15 6.50
CA LEU A 20 29.73 -4.17 7.54
C LEU A 20 30.69 -3.06 7.07
N ARG A 21 31.63 -3.39 6.17
CA ARG A 21 32.72 -2.50 5.76
C ARG A 21 32.46 -1.76 4.45
N PHE A 22 31.74 -2.40 3.53
CA PHE A 22 31.51 -1.91 2.17
C PHE A 22 30.04 -2.00 1.74
N GLY A 23 29.17 -2.58 2.58
CA GLY A 23 27.74 -2.52 2.34
C GLY A 23 27.29 -1.07 2.28
N PRO A 24 26.25 -0.77 1.49
CA PRO A 24 25.65 0.55 1.53
C PRO A 24 25.21 0.78 2.98
N PHE A 25 25.85 1.73 3.66
CA PHE A 25 25.40 2.29 4.93
C PHE A 25 24.11 3.09 4.69
N SER A 26 23.15 2.50 3.99
CA SER A 26 21.80 3.03 3.89
C SER A 26 21.23 2.86 5.29
N PHE A 27 21.23 3.95 6.03
CA PHE A 27 20.68 4.08 7.38
C PHE A 27 19.18 3.74 7.47
N ASP A 28 18.59 3.36 6.34
CA ASP A 28 17.20 2.95 6.19
C ASP A 28 17.07 1.49 6.58
N ASN A 29 16.66 1.26 7.81
CA ASN A 29 16.19 -0.04 8.26
C ASN A 29 14.86 -0.33 7.53
N PRO A 30 14.83 -1.22 6.51
CA PRO A 30 13.66 -1.43 5.67
C PRO A 30 12.50 -2.02 6.48
N GLN A 31 12.81 -2.78 7.54
CA GLN A 31 11.83 -3.29 8.48
C GLN A 31 11.19 -2.14 9.29
N ALA A 32 11.98 -1.18 9.76
CA ALA A 32 11.45 0.00 10.44
C ALA A 32 10.63 0.90 9.50
N ALA A 33 11.03 1.02 8.24
CA ALA A 33 10.26 1.71 7.21
C ALA A 33 8.91 1.01 6.94
N LEU A 34 8.92 -0.33 6.84
CA LEU A 34 7.72 -1.14 6.63
C LEU A 34 6.72 -0.99 7.78
N PHE A 35 7.18 -0.99 9.03
CA PHE A 35 6.32 -0.76 10.20
C PHE A 35 5.74 0.66 10.29
N LYS A 36 6.42 1.63 9.68
CA LYS A 36 5.99 3.04 9.66
C LYS A 36 5.19 3.39 8.41
N LEU A 37 5.12 2.51 7.42
CA LEU A 37 4.42 2.75 6.17
C LEU A 37 2.93 3.00 6.42
N ARG A 38 2.41 4.08 5.86
CA ARG A 38 0.99 4.47 5.97
C ARG A 38 0.45 4.87 4.60
N GLN A 39 -0.79 4.49 4.33
CA GLN A 39 -1.53 4.92 3.17
C GLN A 39 -1.86 6.42 3.31
N HIS A 40 -1.40 7.22 2.35
CA HIS A 40 -1.74 8.65 2.25
C HIS A 40 -2.57 8.99 1.00
N GLY A 41 -2.50 8.16 -0.04
CA GLY A 41 -3.26 8.30 -1.28
C GLY A 41 -4.00 7.01 -1.62
N PHE A 42 -3.82 6.53 -2.86
CA PHE A 42 -4.49 5.34 -3.32
C PHE A 42 -3.89 4.05 -2.72
N VAL A 43 -4.72 3.02 -2.56
CA VAL A 43 -4.29 1.69 -2.14
C VAL A 43 -3.28 1.10 -3.14
N ALA A 44 -3.39 1.46 -4.43
CA ALA A 44 -2.43 1.03 -5.45
C ALA A 44 -1.01 1.56 -5.18
N ASP A 45 -0.87 2.85 -4.83
CA ASP A 45 0.43 3.46 -4.55
C ASP A 45 1.03 2.86 -3.26
N TYR A 46 0.20 2.72 -2.23
CA TYR A 46 0.59 2.06 -0.98
C TYR A 46 1.04 0.61 -1.19
N GLN A 47 0.35 -0.15 -2.05
CA GLN A 47 0.75 -1.52 -2.38
C GLN A 47 2.15 -1.56 -3.01
N VAL A 48 2.45 -0.66 -3.94
CA VAL A 48 3.76 -0.62 -4.62
C VAL A 48 4.87 -0.34 -3.62
N GLU A 49 4.69 0.65 -2.73
CA GLU A 49 5.67 0.95 -1.68
C GLU A 49 5.82 -0.20 -0.68
N PHE A 50 4.71 -0.83 -0.30
CA PHE A 50 4.73 -1.99 0.59
C PHE A 50 5.52 -3.15 -0.04
N GLU A 51 5.28 -3.48 -1.31
CA GLU A 51 6.00 -4.54 -2.02
C GLU A 51 7.49 -4.21 -2.16
N HIS A 52 7.83 -2.95 -2.42
CA HIS A 52 9.22 -2.50 -2.47
C HIS A 52 9.97 -2.75 -1.16
N LEU A 53 9.38 -2.38 -0.03
CA LEU A 53 9.94 -2.63 1.30
C LEU A 53 9.91 -4.11 1.68
N TYR A 54 8.81 -4.80 1.38
CA TYR A 54 8.64 -6.23 1.64
C TYR A 54 9.75 -7.06 1.01
N ASN A 55 10.13 -6.74 -0.24
CA ASN A 55 11.19 -7.44 -0.96
C ASN A 55 12.60 -7.18 -0.40
N GLN A 56 12.79 -6.13 0.41
CA GLN A 56 14.07 -5.79 1.04
C GLN A 56 14.20 -6.35 2.45
N VAL A 57 13.09 -6.72 3.09
CA VAL A 57 13.08 -7.22 4.47
C VAL A 57 13.36 -8.72 4.50
N LEU A 58 14.37 -9.11 5.27
CA LEU A 58 14.73 -10.51 5.50
C LEU A 58 14.39 -10.93 6.92
N GLY A 59 13.88 -12.16 7.09
CA GLY A 59 13.72 -12.79 8.41
C GLY A 59 12.50 -12.36 9.24
N LEU A 60 11.58 -11.56 8.68
CA LEU A 60 10.29 -11.29 9.34
C LEU A 60 9.28 -12.44 9.12
N PRO A 61 8.47 -12.79 10.14
CA PRO A 61 7.39 -13.74 9.96
C PRO A 61 6.30 -13.17 9.05
N LEU A 62 5.69 -14.02 8.22
CA LEU A 62 4.63 -13.63 7.28
C LEU A 62 3.44 -12.97 7.98
N GLU A 63 3.13 -13.41 9.21
CA GLU A 63 2.08 -12.82 10.04
C GLU A 63 2.38 -11.36 10.40
N ALA A 64 3.64 -11.02 10.71
CA ALA A 64 4.02 -9.64 10.96
C ALA A 64 3.88 -8.78 9.69
N MET A 65 4.28 -9.32 8.52
CA MET A 65 4.11 -8.64 7.24
C MET A 65 2.64 -8.36 6.95
N PHE A 66 1.78 -9.35 7.19
CA PHE A 66 0.33 -9.25 7.01
C PHE A 66 -0.29 -8.20 7.95
N ASN A 67 0.06 -8.25 9.23
CA ASN A 67 -0.43 -7.28 10.21
C ASN A 67 0.05 -5.86 9.89
N CYS A 68 1.29 -5.70 9.40
CA CYS A 68 1.80 -4.42 8.94
C CYS A 68 0.95 -3.87 7.79
N PHE A 69 0.70 -4.71 6.77
CA PHE A 69 -0.10 -4.33 5.61
C PHE A 69 -1.46 -3.77 6.04
N ILE A 70 -2.18 -4.49 6.89
CA ILE A 70 -3.49 -4.05 7.40
C ILE A 70 -3.35 -2.75 8.21
N SER A 71 -2.41 -2.69 9.14
CA SER A 71 -2.25 -1.52 10.04
C SER A 71 -1.83 -0.23 9.33
N GLY A 72 -1.23 -0.33 8.14
CA GLY A 72 -0.81 0.80 7.34
C GLY A 72 -1.91 1.36 6.44
N LEU A 73 -3.02 0.67 6.23
CA LEU A 73 -4.15 1.16 5.43
C LEU A 73 -4.90 2.31 6.11
N SER A 74 -5.77 3.01 5.39
CA SER A 74 -6.68 4.00 5.98
C SER A 74 -7.66 3.35 6.97
N SER A 75 -8.07 4.08 8.02
CA SER A 75 -8.97 3.59 9.06
C SER A 75 -10.28 3.04 8.51
N ASP A 76 -10.82 3.69 7.47
CA ASP A 76 -12.10 3.32 6.86
C ASP A 76 -12.01 1.94 6.19
N ILE A 77 -10.90 1.68 5.49
CA ILE A 77 -10.63 0.40 4.84
C ILE A 77 -10.29 -0.68 5.88
N GLN A 78 -9.54 -0.34 6.93
CA GLN A 78 -9.20 -1.27 8.01
C GLN A 78 -10.45 -1.84 8.70
N GLN A 79 -11.41 -0.97 9.02
CA GLN A 79 -12.64 -1.39 9.70
C GLN A 79 -13.44 -2.39 8.86
N GLU A 80 -13.57 -2.15 7.56
CA GLU A 80 -14.25 -3.06 6.63
C GLU A 80 -13.47 -4.37 6.44
N LEU A 81 -12.14 -4.31 6.30
CA LEU A 81 -11.31 -5.51 6.23
C LEU A 81 -11.46 -6.40 7.47
N ALA A 82 -11.65 -5.83 8.65
CA ALA A 82 -11.91 -6.59 9.88
C ALA A 82 -13.23 -7.37 9.82
N VAL A 83 -14.23 -6.87 9.07
CA VAL A 83 -15.49 -7.58 8.80
C VAL A 83 -15.26 -8.74 7.83
N PHE A 84 -14.50 -8.51 6.76
CA PHE A 84 -14.24 -9.53 5.73
C PHE A 84 -13.25 -10.63 6.18
N ARG A 85 -12.39 -10.35 7.15
CA ARG A 85 -11.36 -11.27 7.67
C ARG A 85 -10.53 -11.95 6.56
N PRO A 86 -9.69 -11.19 5.83
CA PRO A 86 -8.77 -11.78 4.87
C PRO A 86 -7.81 -12.78 5.53
N SER A 87 -7.45 -13.85 4.81
CA SER A 87 -6.51 -14.89 5.26
C SER A 87 -5.12 -14.78 4.64
N SER A 88 -4.92 -13.84 3.72
CA SER A 88 -3.67 -13.63 2.98
C SER A 88 -3.48 -12.16 2.62
N ILE A 89 -2.22 -11.71 2.49
CA ILE A 89 -1.86 -10.36 2.03
C ILE A 89 -2.49 -10.10 0.66
N SER A 90 -2.46 -11.07 -0.26
CA SER A 90 -3.04 -10.91 -1.60
C SER A 90 -4.55 -10.71 -1.55
N GLN A 91 -5.25 -11.41 -0.64
CA GLN A 91 -6.69 -11.22 -0.44
C GLN A 91 -6.98 -9.85 0.18
N ALA A 92 -6.17 -9.43 1.16
CA ALA A 92 -6.28 -8.12 1.78
C ALA A 92 -6.08 -6.99 0.76
N ILE A 93 -5.12 -7.11 -0.15
CA ILE A 93 -4.89 -6.16 -1.26
C ILE A 93 -6.13 -6.06 -2.16
N GLY A 94 -6.66 -7.19 -2.61
CA GLY A 94 -7.84 -7.22 -3.47
C GLY A 94 -9.07 -6.57 -2.81
N LEU A 95 -9.30 -6.90 -1.55
CA LEU A 95 -10.38 -6.30 -0.75
C LEU A 95 -10.15 -4.82 -0.49
N ALA A 96 -8.93 -4.39 -0.18
CA ALA A 96 -8.61 -2.98 0.06
C ALA A 96 -8.91 -2.12 -1.17
N LYS A 97 -8.54 -2.57 -2.38
CA LYS A 97 -8.86 -1.88 -3.64
C LYS A 97 -10.36 -1.84 -3.90
N LEU A 98 -11.07 -2.93 -3.61
CA LEU A 98 -12.53 -2.97 -3.76
C LEU A 98 -13.21 -1.97 -2.81
N LEU A 99 -12.76 -1.92 -1.56
CA LEU A 99 -13.28 -1.01 -0.54
C LEU A 99 -12.96 0.45 -0.86
N GLU A 100 -11.76 0.73 -1.36
CA GLU A 100 -11.38 2.06 -1.84
C GLU A 100 -12.36 2.58 -2.91
N SER A 101 -12.77 1.74 -3.86
CA SER A 101 -13.78 2.14 -4.86
C SER A 101 -15.15 2.50 -4.27
N LYS A 102 -15.46 1.98 -3.07
CA LYS A 102 -16.68 2.28 -2.32
C LYS A 102 -16.59 3.62 -1.60
N PHE A 103 -15.44 3.92 -1.00
CA PHE A 103 -15.20 5.13 -0.19
C PHE A 103 -14.81 6.34 -1.02
N HIS A 104 -14.05 6.12 -2.09
CA HIS A 104 -13.59 7.13 -3.02
C HIS A 104 -14.08 6.75 -4.42
N PRO A 105 -15.41 6.86 -4.68
CA PRO A 105 -15.91 6.59 -6.01
C PRO A 105 -15.17 7.51 -6.98
N PRO A 106 -14.58 7.00 -8.08
CA PRO A 106 -14.10 7.88 -9.13
C PRO A 106 -15.25 8.83 -9.44
N CYS A 107 -15.01 10.14 -9.40
CA CYS A 107 -16.04 11.17 -9.62
C CYS A 107 -16.94 10.66 -10.74
N ARG A 108 -18.13 10.14 -10.38
CA ARG A 108 -18.97 9.48 -11.38
C ARG A 108 -19.26 10.56 -12.39
N PHE A 109 -18.76 10.39 -13.61
CA PHE A 109 -19.17 11.27 -14.66
C PHE A 109 -20.67 11.00 -14.86
N LEU A 110 -21.50 12.00 -14.61
CA LEU A 110 -22.91 11.92 -14.99
C LEU A 110 -22.92 11.91 -16.50
N ILE A 111 -23.32 10.78 -17.07
CA ILE A 111 -23.59 10.67 -18.50
C ILE A 111 -25.01 11.18 -18.70
N VAL A 112 -25.12 12.34 -19.34
CA VAL A 112 -26.40 12.94 -19.70
C VAL A 112 -26.61 12.70 -21.19
N ALA A 113 -27.76 12.12 -21.55
CA ALA A 113 -28.18 11.98 -22.94
C ALA A 113 -28.97 13.22 -23.36
N VAL A 114 -28.53 13.90 -24.42
CA VAL A 114 -29.27 14.98 -25.06
C VAL A 114 -29.38 14.70 -26.56
N GLY A 115 -30.59 14.38 -27.00
CA GLY A 115 -30.82 13.82 -28.33
C GLY A 115 -30.06 12.50 -28.51
N ASP A 116 -29.38 12.34 -29.65
CA ASP A 116 -28.53 11.17 -29.96
C ASP A 116 -27.10 11.28 -29.39
N SER A 117 -26.82 12.31 -28.59
CA SER A 117 -25.49 12.60 -28.05
C SER A 117 -25.40 12.32 -26.56
N TYR A 118 -24.26 11.77 -26.13
CA TYR A 118 -23.95 11.49 -24.72
C TYR A 118 -22.84 12.44 -24.25
N PHE A 119 -23.07 13.13 -23.13
CA PHE A 119 -22.11 14.05 -22.53
C PHE A 119 -21.72 13.58 -21.13
N SER A 120 -20.42 13.51 -20.85
CA SER A 120 -19.87 13.09 -19.56
C SER A 120 -19.44 14.29 -18.74
N PHE A 121 -20.04 14.49 -17.56
CA PHE A 121 -19.73 15.62 -16.67
C PHE A 121 -19.21 15.17 -15.32
N PRO A 122 -18.13 15.78 -14.77
CA PRO A 122 -17.65 15.42 -13.43
C PRO A 122 -18.77 15.65 -12.40
N SER A 123 -18.91 14.75 -11.41
CA SER A 123 -20.01 14.77 -10.42
C SER A 123 -20.22 16.14 -9.76
N SER A 124 -19.13 16.91 -9.55
CA SER A 124 -19.17 18.28 -9.01
C SER A 124 -19.86 19.32 -9.91
N ALA A 125 -19.96 19.09 -11.21
CA ALA A 125 -20.59 19.98 -12.18
C ALA A 125 -22.09 19.69 -12.38
N SER A 126 -22.67 18.70 -11.66
CA SER A 126 -24.10 18.35 -11.79
C SER A 126 -25.05 19.52 -11.52
N ALA A 127 -24.65 20.44 -10.63
CA ALA A 127 -25.39 21.65 -10.31
C ALA A 127 -25.48 22.66 -11.47
N LEU A 128 -24.62 22.55 -12.48
CA LEU A 128 -24.60 23.42 -13.67
C LEU A 128 -25.40 22.86 -14.85
N LEU A 129 -25.81 21.58 -14.81
CA LEU A 129 -26.59 20.92 -15.85
C LEU A 129 -27.89 21.66 -16.26
N PRO A 130 -28.72 22.16 -15.33
CA PRO A 130 -29.94 22.89 -15.72
C PRO A 130 -29.68 24.22 -16.44
N PHE A 131 -28.47 24.79 -16.31
CA PHE A 131 -28.10 26.06 -16.95
C PHE A 131 -27.53 25.88 -18.36
N LEU A 132 -26.97 24.71 -18.68
CA LEU A 132 -26.44 24.40 -20.02
C LEU A 132 -27.53 24.06 -21.05
N PHE A 133 -28.72 23.69 -20.57
CA PHE A 133 -29.84 23.24 -21.41
C PHE A 133 -31.10 24.13 -21.31
N SER A 134 -30.96 25.36 -20.80
CA SER A 134 -32.04 26.34 -20.91
C SER A 134 -32.12 26.88 -22.35
N PRO A 135 -33.34 27.03 -22.92
CA PRO A 135 -33.57 27.48 -24.29
C PRO A 135 -33.17 28.94 -24.54
#